data_AF-A0A5Q3Q5F9-F1
#
_entry.id   AF-A0A5Q3Q5F9-F1
#
_cell.length_a   1.000
_cell.length_b   1.000
_cell.length_c   1.000
_cell.angle_alpha   90.00
_cell.angle_beta   90.00
_cell.angle_gamma   90.00
#
_symmetry.space_group_name_H-M   'P 1'
#
loop_
_entity.id
_entity.type
_entity.pdbx_description
1 polymer ?
#
loop_
_entity_poly.entity_id
_entity_poly.type
_entity_poly.pdbx_seq_one_letter_code
_entity_poly.pdbx_strand_id
1 'polypeptide(L)'
;MGEVEGAAPEQGVAAERLAVVRQVREGLDLFEADALVAARQAGLDWAEIGAALGMSGQAAGKRARQRYQLTDPRTDRDTGRPRTRGTYRPRTPRNADGDITANRLTLPIRPIQGSELR
;
A
#
# COMPACT_ATOMS: atom_id res chain seq x y z
N MET A 1 25.36 -43.93 24.04
CA MET A 1 25.58 -42.57 24.56
C MET A 1 26.25 -41.81 23.43
N GLY A 2 25.46 -41.06 22.65
CA GLY A 2 25.97 -40.33 21.49
C GLY A 2 26.63 -39.05 21.97
N GLU A 3 27.95 -39.00 21.85
CA GLU A 3 28.72 -37.78 22.02
C GLU A 3 28.25 -36.76 20.99
N VAL A 4 27.53 -35.74 21.46
CA VAL A 4 27.41 -34.47 20.74
C VAL A 4 28.74 -33.73 20.89
N GLU A 5 29.79 -34.28 20.28
CA GLU A 5 31.05 -33.56 20.10
C GLU A 5 30.76 -32.31 19.28
N GLY A 6 31.19 -31.18 19.82
CA GLY A 6 30.79 -29.82 19.47
C GLY A 6 30.48 -29.59 18.00
N ALA A 7 29.29 -29.04 17.73
CA ALA A 7 29.09 -28.21 16.55
C ALA A 7 30.21 -27.16 16.55
N ALA A 8 31.20 -27.37 15.67
CA ALA A 8 32.50 -26.73 15.76
C ALA A 8 32.34 -25.20 15.83
N PRO A 9 33.15 -24.47 16.60
CA PRO A 9 33.06 -23.01 16.72
C PRO A 9 33.01 -22.32 15.35
N GLU A 10 33.67 -22.90 14.35
CA GLU A 10 33.61 -22.56 12.92
C GLU A 10 32.18 -22.52 12.34
N GLN A 11 31.35 -23.53 12.65
CA GLN A 11 29.95 -23.64 12.21
C GLN A 11 29.07 -22.59 12.88
N GLY A 12 29.31 -22.29 14.16
CA GLY A 12 28.66 -21.21 14.88
C GLY A 12 28.97 -19.84 14.26
N VAL A 13 30.24 -19.57 13.98
CA VAL A 13 30.69 -18.32 13.31
C VAL A 13 30.14 -18.20 11.89
N ALA A 14 30.07 -19.31 11.13
CA ALA A 14 29.47 -19.30 9.80
C ALA A 14 27.96 -18.98 9.84
N ALA A 15 27.23 -19.57 10.79
CA ALA A 15 25.81 -19.29 10.97
C ALA A 15 25.56 -17.82 11.41
N GLU A 16 26.39 -17.29 12.31
CA GLU A 16 26.32 -15.89 12.73
C GLU A 16 26.55 -14.92 11.57
N ARG A 17 27.57 -15.17 10.72
CA ARG A 17 27.82 -14.38 9.51
C ARG A 17 26.62 -14.40 8.57
N LEU A 18 25.99 -15.55 8.38
CA LEU A 18 24.78 -15.65 7.56
C LEU A 18 23.60 -14.89 8.18
N ALA A 19 23.45 -14.89 9.50
CA ALA A 19 22.44 -14.11 10.20
C ALA A 19 22.66 -12.60 10.01
N VAL A 20 23.90 -12.13 10.06
CA VAL A 20 24.26 -10.73 9.74
C VAL A 20 23.90 -10.39 8.30
N VAL A 21 24.25 -11.25 7.33
CA VAL A 21 23.87 -11.05 5.92
C VAL A 21 22.35 -10.94 5.76
N ARG A 22 21.59 -11.81 6.45
CA ARG A 22 20.13 -11.74 6.45
C ARG A 22 19.63 -10.41 7.00
N GLN A 23 20.14 -9.97 8.14
CA GLN A 23 19.75 -8.71 8.76
C GLN A 23 20.04 -7.50 7.86
N VAL A 24 21.21 -7.49 7.22
CA VAL A 24 21.59 -6.44 6.26
C VAL A 24 20.64 -6.42 5.06
N ARG A 25 20.26 -7.59 4.52
CA ARG A 25 19.29 -7.68 3.42
C ARG A 25 17.92 -7.16 3.82
N GLU A 26 17.43 -7.54 5.00
CA GLU A 26 16.16 -7.06 5.53
C GLU A 26 16.17 -5.54 5.71
N GLY A 27 17.25 -4.98 6.26
CA GLY A 27 17.43 -3.53 6.40
C GLY A 27 17.50 -2.81 5.04
N LEU A 28 18.18 -3.39 4.06
CA LEU A 28 18.26 -2.85 2.70
C LEU A 28 16.90 -2.88 2.01
N ASP A 29 16.12 -3.93 2.19
CA ASP A 29 14.77 -4.05 1.61
C ASP A 29 13.82 -2.97 2.17
N LEU A 30 13.90 -2.66 3.46
CA LEU A 30 13.14 -1.58 4.10
C LEU A 30 13.59 -0.21 3.59
N PHE A 31 14.90 0.03 3.57
CA PHE A 31 15.46 1.29 3.06
C PHE A 31 15.06 1.53 1.60
N GLU A 32 15.12 0.48 0.76
CA GLU A 32 14.71 0.57 -0.63
C GLU A 32 13.21 0.88 -0.75
N ALA A 33 12.37 0.28 0.10
CA ALA A 33 10.93 0.57 0.12
C ALA A 33 10.66 2.05 0.46
N ASP A 34 11.31 2.59 1.49
CA ASP A 34 11.19 4.01 1.88
C ASP A 34 11.67 4.95 0.76
N ALA A 35 12.80 4.64 0.12
CA ALA A 35 13.31 5.42 -1.00
C ALA A 35 12.33 5.46 -2.18
N LEU A 36 11.66 4.35 -2.48
CA LEU A 36 10.63 4.27 -3.52
C LEU A 36 9.42 5.14 -3.17
N VAL A 37 8.94 5.10 -1.92
CA VAL A 37 7.86 5.98 -1.44
C VAL A 37 8.26 7.45 -1.63
N ALA A 38 9.45 7.83 -1.15
CA ALA A 38 9.94 9.21 -1.20
C ALA A 38 10.08 9.70 -2.65
N ALA A 39 10.63 8.88 -3.55
CA ALA A 39 10.75 9.22 -4.97
C ALA A 39 9.37 9.45 -5.61
N ARG A 40 8.37 8.62 -5.30
CA ARG A 40 7.01 8.80 -5.81
C ARG A 40 6.31 10.03 -5.24
N GLN A 41 6.55 10.36 -3.97
CA GLN A 41 6.05 11.59 -3.35
C GLN A 41 6.69 12.85 -3.94
N ALA A 42 7.98 12.77 -4.31
CA ALA A 42 8.68 13.82 -5.04
C ALA A 42 8.23 13.96 -6.51
N GLY A 43 7.37 13.05 -6.98
CA GLY A 43 6.75 13.14 -8.31
C GLY A 43 7.47 12.36 -9.41
N LEU A 44 8.57 11.66 -9.10
CA LEU A 44 9.30 10.88 -10.10
C LEU A 44 8.43 9.77 -10.68
N ASP A 45 8.57 9.55 -11.98
CA ASP A 45 7.94 8.43 -12.66
C ASP A 45 8.74 7.12 -12.52
N TRP A 46 8.18 6.02 -13.01
CA TRP A 46 8.84 4.72 -12.90
C TRP A 46 10.07 4.58 -13.79
N ALA A 47 10.14 5.31 -14.91
CA ALA A 47 11.30 5.28 -15.80
C ALA A 47 12.50 5.97 -15.14
N GLU A 48 12.28 7.12 -14.51
CA GLU A 48 13.29 7.86 -13.74
C GLU A 48 13.81 7.03 -12.56
N ILE A 49 12.88 6.44 -11.79
CA ILE A 49 13.24 5.56 -10.66
C ILE A 49 14.01 4.32 -11.15
N GLY A 50 13.57 3.71 -12.25
CA GLY A 50 14.27 2.58 -12.86
C GLY A 50 15.70 2.94 -13.26
N ALA A 51 15.88 4.06 -13.94
CA ALA A 51 17.20 4.54 -14.35
C ALA A 51 18.13 4.74 -13.14
N ALA A 52 17.63 5.33 -12.06
CA ALA A 52 18.40 5.51 -10.82
C ALA A 52 18.79 4.17 -10.15
N LEU A 53 17.96 3.14 -10.27
CA LEU A 53 18.20 1.80 -9.73
C LEU A 53 18.96 0.87 -10.70
N GLY A 54 19.33 1.35 -11.89
CA GLY A 54 19.99 0.53 -12.91
C GLY A 54 19.10 -0.56 -13.50
N MET A 55 17.77 -0.36 -13.53
CA MET A 55 16.81 -1.31 -14.08
C MET A 55 15.74 -0.63 -14.95
N SER A 56 14.92 -1.43 -15.65
CA SER A 56 13.81 -0.85 -16.41
C SER A 56 12.74 -0.28 -15.49
N GLY A 57 12.00 0.73 -15.95
CA GLY A 57 10.92 1.30 -15.14
C GLY A 57 9.79 0.31 -14.84
N GLN A 58 9.53 -0.65 -15.72
CA GLN A 58 8.60 -1.75 -15.43
C GLN A 58 9.12 -2.66 -14.31
N ALA A 59 10.42 -2.98 -14.31
CA ALA A 59 11.03 -3.75 -13.24
C ALA A 59 10.95 -2.99 -11.90
N ALA A 60 11.22 -1.68 -11.91
CA ALA A 60 11.09 -0.81 -10.73
C ALA A 60 9.65 -0.79 -10.20
N GLY A 61 8.65 -0.62 -11.06
CA GLY A 61 7.24 -0.64 -10.66
C GLY A 61 6.80 -2.00 -10.08
N LYS A 62 7.25 -3.12 -10.65
CA LYS A 62 6.98 -4.47 -10.12
C LYS A 62 7.64 -4.67 -8.75
N ARG A 63 8.89 -4.25 -8.62
CA ARG A 63 9.70 -4.33 -7.39
C ARG A 63 9.08 -3.49 -6.27
N ALA A 64 8.61 -2.28 -6.59
CA ALA A 64 7.90 -1.41 -5.66
C ALA A 64 6.57 -2.03 -5.19
N ARG A 65 5.77 -2.63 -6.09
CA ARG A 65 4.51 -3.33 -5.72
C ARG A 65 4.70 -4.45 -4.70
N GLN A 66 5.83 -5.16 -4.79
CA GLN A 66 6.19 -6.23 -3.85
C GLN A 66 6.59 -5.65 -2.50
N ARG A 67 7.26 -4.49 -2.48
CA ARG A 67 7.81 -3.89 -1.27
C ARG A 67 6.93 -2.86 -0.56
N TYR A 68 6.01 -2.17 -1.23
CA TYR A 68 5.08 -1.23 -0.58
C TYR A 68 4.19 -1.89 0.47
N GLN A 69 3.95 -3.20 0.37
CA GLN A 69 3.24 -3.96 1.40
C GLN A 69 3.99 -3.98 2.74
N LEU A 70 5.30 -3.72 2.72
CA LEU A 70 6.15 -3.67 3.91
C LEU A 70 6.08 -2.31 4.62
N THR A 71 5.88 -1.21 3.88
CA THR A 71 6.00 0.16 4.42
C THR A 71 4.67 0.86 4.71
N ASP A 72 3.64 0.72 3.86
CA ASP A 72 2.33 1.32 4.17
C ASP A 72 1.16 0.62 3.44
N PRO A 73 0.28 -0.09 4.17
CA PRO A 73 -0.89 -0.75 3.58
C PRO A 73 -1.93 0.25 3.01
N ARG A 74 -1.84 1.54 3.33
CA ARG A 74 -2.73 2.59 2.82
C ARG A 74 -2.29 3.13 1.46
N THR A 75 -1.09 2.80 1.00
CA THR A 75 -0.63 3.12 -0.34
C THR A 75 -1.31 2.24 -1.38
N ASP A 76 -1.74 2.83 -2.48
CA ASP A 76 -2.24 2.09 -3.63
C ASP A 76 -1.09 1.26 -4.20
N ARG A 77 -1.30 -0.07 -4.22
CA ARG A 77 -0.28 -1.04 -4.66
C ARG A 77 0.22 -0.70 -6.04
N ASP A 78 -0.66 -0.29 -6.95
CA ASP A 78 -0.35 -0.22 -8.36
C ASP A 78 0.36 1.08 -8.75
N THR A 79 0.11 2.16 -8.00
CA THR A 79 0.66 3.49 -8.28
C THR A 79 1.71 3.98 -7.27
N GLY A 80 1.79 3.35 -6.09
CA GLY A 80 2.61 3.79 -4.97
C GLY A 80 2.16 5.13 -4.36
N ARG A 81 0.97 5.63 -4.74
CA ARG A 81 0.40 6.86 -4.19
C ARG A 81 -0.52 6.54 -3.02
N PRO A 82 -0.67 7.42 -2.02
CA PRO A 82 -1.69 7.25 -0.99
C PRO A 82 -3.04 6.94 -1.64
N ARG A 83 -3.79 5.96 -1.13
CA ARG A 83 -5.18 5.78 -1.55
C ARG A 83 -5.97 7.01 -1.12
N THR A 84 -6.01 8.03 -1.97
CA THR A 84 -6.94 9.13 -1.80
C THR A 84 -8.32 8.48 -1.81
N ARG A 85 -9.06 8.55 -0.69
CA ARG A 85 -10.50 8.28 -0.73
C ARG A 85 -11.04 9.26 -1.76
N GLY A 86 -11.23 8.79 -2.99
CA GLY A 86 -11.95 9.55 -3.97
C GLY A 86 -13.25 9.93 -3.30
N THR A 87 -13.51 11.21 -3.15
CA THR A 87 -14.86 11.68 -2.84
C THR A 87 -15.70 11.14 -3.97
N TYR A 88 -16.38 10.03 -3.72
CA TYR A 88 -17.30 9.43 -4.67
C TYR A 88 -18.23 10.55 -5.10
N ARG A 89 -18.04 11.06 -6.34
CA ARG A 89 -19.06 11.86 -6.98
C ARG A 89 -20.04 10.83 -7.53
N PRO A 90 -21.25 10.72 -6.98
CA PRO A 90 -22.27 9.88 -7.59
C PRO A 90 -22.39 10.32 -9.04
N ARG A 91 -22.19 9.38 -9.96
CA ARG A 91 -22.57 9.60 -11.35
C ARG A 91 -24.07 9.80 -11.29
N THR A 92 -24.54 11.04 -11.45
CA THR A 92 -25.98 11.33 -11.55
C THR A 92 -26.53 10.35 -12.59
N PRO A 93 -27.54 9.54 -12.25
CA PRO A 93 -28.17 8.65 -13.22
C PRO A 93 -28.64 9.51 -14.37
N ARG A 94 -28.05 9.33 -15.55
CA ARG A 94 -28.58 9.92 -16.77
C ARG A 94 -29.77 9.07 -17.14
N ASN A 95 -30.98 9.55 -16.84
CA ASN A 95 -32.18 8.97 -17.43
C ASN A 95 -32.04 9.09 -18.97
N ALA A 96 -32.61 8.13 -19.70
CA ALA A 96 -32.46 8.01 -21.15
C ALA A 96 -32.85 9.30 -21.93
N ASP A 97 -33.63 10.18 -21.30
CA ASP A 97 -34.17 11.41 -21.90
C ASP A 97 -33.35 12.67 -21.60
N GLY A 98 -32.19 12.57 -20.93
CA GLY A 98 -31.24 13.69 -20.79
C GLY A 98 -31.70 14.86 -19.90
N ASP A 99 -32.83 14.74 -19.21
CA ASP A 99 -33.40 15.85 -18.45
C ASP A 99 -32.88 15.90 -17.00
N ILE A 100 -32.22 17.00 -16.64
CA ILE A 100 -31.62 17.23 -15.31
C ILE A 100 -32.69 17.80 -14.39
N THR A 101 -33.72 17.01 -14.05
CA THR A 101 -34.69 17.48 -13.05
C THR A 101 -34.05 17.47 -11.67
N ALA A 102 -33.75 18.67 -11.19
CA ALA A 102 -33.35 18.93 -9.81
C ALA A 102 -34.32 18.22 -8.87
N ASN A 103 -33.77 17.30 -8.06
CA ASN A 103 -34.52 16.58 -7.04
C ASN A 103 -35.00 17.59 -5.99
N ARG A 104 -36.23 18.10 -6.19
CA ARG A 104 -36.97 18.86 -5.20
C ARG A 104 -37.22 17.92 -4.03
N LEU A 105 -36.39 18.07 -2.99
CA LEU A 105 -36.61 17.54 -1.66
C LEU A 105 -38.03 17.89 -1.22
N THR A 106 -38.95 16.94 -1.41
CA THR A 106 -40.27 16.93 -0.79
C THR A 106 -40.42 15.57 -0.15
N LEU A 107 -39.70 15.37 0.96
CA LEU A 107 -40.00 14.29 1.88
C LEU A 107 -41.23 14.72 2.68
N PRO A 108 -42.37 14.03 2.64
CA PRO A 108 -43.36 14.23 3.68
C PRO A 108 -42.77 13.67 4.98
N ILE A 109 -42.42 14.57 5.90
CA ILE A 109 -42.11 14.25 7.28
C ILE A 109 -43.33 13.52 7.83
N ARG A 110 -43.23 12.21 8.08
CA ARG A 110 -44.23 11.48 8.86
C ARG A 110 -44.06 11.89 10.32
N PRO A 111 -45.08 12.40 11.02
CA PRO A 111 -44.97 12.66 12.44
C PRO A 111 -44.81 11.33 13.18
N ILE A 112 -43.76 11.26 14.00
CA ILE A 112 -43.60 10.23 15.03
C ILE A 112 -44.59 10.59 16.12
N GLN A 113 -45.65 9.81 16.30
CA GLN A 113 -46.45 9.85 17.52
C GLN A 113 -46.24 8.55 18.29
N GLY A 114 -45.41 8.65 19.34
CA GLY A 114 -45.45 7.75 20.48
C GLY A 114 -46.20 8.43 21.63
N SER A 115 -47.05 7.64 22.28
CA SER A 115 -47.44 7.71 23.71
C SER A 115 -48.06 8.98 24.29
N GLU A 116 -49.36 8.91 24.62
CA GLU A 116 -49.89 9.16 25.97
C GLU A 116 -50.97 8.08 26.21
N LEU A 117 -50.83 7.11 27.12
CA LEU A 117 -51.07 7.20 28.57
C LEU A 117 -52.38 7.92 28.94
N ARG A 118 -53.52 7.21 28.82
CA ARG A 118 -54.47 6.92 29.92
C ARG A 118 -55.69 6.16 29.42
#